data_AF-A0A5A7S0N2-F1
#
_entry.id   AF-A0A5A7S0N2-F1
#
_cell.length_a   1.000
_cell.length_b   1.000
_cell.length_c   1.000
_cell.angle_alpha   90.00
_cell.angle_beta   90.00
_cell.angle_gamma   90.00
#
_symmetry.space_group_name_H-M   'P 1'
#
loop_
_entity.id
_entity.type
_entity.pdbx_description
1 polymer ?
#
loop_
_entity_poly.entity_id
_entity_poly.type
_entity_poly.pdbx_seq_one_letter_code
_entity_poly.pdbx_strand_id
1 'polypeptide(L)'
;EDCSALIARTIFYNEIIEGEWKRNATIQTGTGIEFQYIPVVTPLVNKLKSIIGFGPVRQEPTKFPTGESKFINARICHDFEKNGFNVFSAYRLEAQRTGILFERKGAEYQLESNYIFAFNHGTFYLYEAGDMLEFDQFGLGLKTGLSGKGSFDVRHIVNMEYKPSVAFIESCLVGKIEGLLPENCLSQAYIHAGVNSFVASTRYTADPGYLEPGLIFKGFGIYGYLNATLNLKRYCKYPDLHFGALLAEDFILDLIENNATVGMALRNAKNVYLPKDANSTFLWTPPLANFTGKITGLEETKALEKKYVCLHEFTLYGDPAFNPWEVKNEE
;
A
#
# COMPACT_ATOMS: atom_id res chain seq x y z
N GLU A 1 1.33 -18.49 19.08
CA GLU A 1 0.04 -19.06 18.63
C GLU A 1 -0.97 -17.92 18.65
N ASP A 2 -1.09 -17.23 17.53
CA ASP A 2 -2.00 -16.08 17.39
C ASP A 2 -3.39 -16.61 17.05
N CYS A 3 -4.20 -16.79 18.09
CA CYS A 3 -5.60 -17.12 17.93
C CYS A 3 -6.35 -15.83 17.52
N SER A 4 -6.45 -15.57 16.22
CA SER A 4 -7.38 -14.57 15.66
C SER A 4 -8.81 -15.00 15.97
N ALA A 5 -9.38 -14.50 17.07
CA ALA A 5 -10.78 -14.73 17.41
C ALA A 5 -11.67 -13.57 16.93
N LEU A 6 -12.73 -13.96 16.22
CA LEU A 6 -13.85 -13.21 15.65
C LEU A 6 -13.48 -12.35 14.41
N ILE A 7 -14.11 -12.51 13.24
CA ILE A 7 -15.53 -12.83 12.97
C ILE A 7 -15.64 -13.93 11.90
N ALA A 8 -16.25 -15.06 12.26
CA ALA A 8 -16.64 -16.09 11.30
C ALA A 8 -17.99 -15.71 10.67
N ARG A 9 -17.96 -15.19 9.45
CA ARG A 9 -19.12 -15.23 8.56
C ARG A 9 -19.06 -16.58 7.85
N THR A 10 -19.91 -17.53 8.24
CA THR A 10 -20.03 -18.79 7.50
C THR A 10 -20.73 -18.50 6.18
N ILE A 11 -19.94 -18.30 5.13
CA ILE A 11 -20.44 -18.10 3.77
C ILE A 11 -20.33 -19.43 3.03
N PHE A 12 -21.44 -19.93 2.49
CA PHE A 12 -21.40 -21.06 1.58
C PHE A 12 -21.03 -20.54 0.18
N TYR A 13 -19.82 -20.86 -0.28
CA TYR A 13 -19.22 -20.26 -1.47
C TYR A 13 -19.92 -20.63 -2.78
N ASN A 14 -20.61 -21.78 -2.85
CA ASN A 14 -21.13 -22.37 -4.09
C ASN A 14 -22.06 -21.46 -4.90
N GLU A 15 -22.74 -20.50 -4.26
CA GLU A 15 -23.69 -19.59 -4.93
C GLU A 15 -23.14 -18.17 -5.15
N ILE A 16 -22.03 -17.79 -4.52
CA ILE A 16 -21.55 -16.39 -4.50
C ILE A 16 -20.37 -16.14 -5.45
N ILE A 17 -19.77 -17.21 -5.97
CA ILE A 17 -18.55 -17.15 -6.79
C ILE A 17 -18.80 -17.24 -8.30
N GLU A 18 -19.98 -16.86 -8.79
CA GLU A 18 -20.29 -16.75 -10.22
C GLU A 18 -20.34 -15.29 -10.69
N GLY A 19 -19.71 -14.97 -11.84
CA GLY A 19 -19.77 -13.64 -12.48
C GLY A 19 -18.44 -13.11 -13.04
N GLU A 20 -18.54 -12.18 -14.00
CA GLU A 20 -17.38 -11.65 -14.77
C GLU A 20 -16.37 -10.85 -13.94
N TRP A 21 -16.83 -9.96 -13.05
CA TRP A 21 -16.62 -10.23 -11.63
C TRP A 21 -15.21 -10.62 -11.14
N LYS A 22 -15.03 -11.94 -11.13
CA LYS A 22 -13.87 -12.65 -10.58
C LYS A 22 -12.56 -12.31 -11.28
N ARG A 23 -12.64 -11.87 -12.54
CA ARG A 23 -11.50 -11.48 -13.36
C ARG A 23 -11.14 -10.00 -13.24
N ASN A 24 -11.82 -9.27 -12.36
CA ASN A 24 -11.52 -7.88 -12.13
C ASN A 24 -10.55 -7.73 -10.95
N ALA A 25 -9.51 -6.92 -11.14
CA ALA A 25 -8.59 -6.51 -10.09
C ALA A 25 -8.50 -4.99 -10.05
N THR A 26 -8.41 -4.39 -8.86
CA THR A 26 -8.11 -2.97 -8.72
C THR A 26 -6.80 -2.74 -8.00
N ILE A 27 -5.98 -1.87 -8.59
CA ILE A 27 -4.66 -1.50 -8.09
C ILE A 27 -4.68 0.00 -7.79
N GLN A 28 -4.53 0.33 -6.51
CA GLN A 28 -4.67 1.69 -6.00
C GLN A 28 -3.40 2.12 -5.30
N THR A 29 -2.76 3.20 -5.73
CA THR A 29 -1.55 3.71 -5.06
C THR A 29 -1.69 5.19 -4.75
N GLY A 30 -1.29 5.61 -3.56
CA GLY A 30 -1.46 6.97 -3.06
C GLY A 30 -0.18 7.81 -3.11
N THR A 31 -0.30 9.07 -2.72
CA THR A 31 0.84 9.97 -2.53
C THR A 31 1.64 9.67 -1.25
N GLY A 32 1.20 8.67 -0.47
CA GLY A 32 1.82 8.36 0.80
C GLY A 32 3.18 7.68 0.72
N ILE A 33 3.56 7.28 -0.48
CA ILE A 33 4.84 6.64 -0.86
C ILE A 33 5.66 7.53 -1.81
N GLU A 34 5.35 8.82 -1.85
CA GLU A 34 6.01 9.79 -2.73
C GLU A 34 6.75 10.80 -1.86
N PHE A 35 7.92 10.41 -1.34
CA PHE A 35 8.66 11.22 -0.39
C PHE A 35 10.17 11.15 -0.58
N GLN A 36 10.84 12.28 -0.40
CA GLN A 36 12.26 12.38 -0.70
C GLN A 36 12.96 13.46 0.13
N TYR A 37 14.24 13.24 0.43
CA TYR A 37 15.11 14.27 0.97
C TYR A 37 15.61 15.13 -0.17
N ILE A 38 15.07 16.33 -0.34
CA ILE A 38 15.57 17.28 -1.32
C ILE A 38 16.62 18.17 -0.64
N PRO A 39 17.90 18.13 -1.06
CA PRO A 39 18.92 19.00 -0.50
C PRO A 39 18.49 20.47 -0.53
N VAL A 40 18.82 21.22 0.51
CA VAL A 40 18.42 22.62 0.71
C VAL A 40 16.91 22.82 0.96
N VAL A 41 16.04 22.26 0.12
CA VAL A 41 14.58 22.42 0.22
C VAL A 41 14.05 21.78 1.51
N THR A 42 14.33 20.49 1.75
CA THR A 42 13.83 19.79 2.94
C THR A 42 14.29 20.45 4.26
N PRO A 43 15.57 20.83 4.44
CA PRO A 43 16.01 21.60 5.61
C PRO A 43 15.35 22.98 5.75
N LEU A 44 15.24 23.74 4.65
CA LEU A 44 14.63 25.08 4.67
C LEU A 44 13.16 25.00 5.08
N VAL A 45 12.46 24.03 4.52
CA VAL A 45 11.06 23.75 4.79
C VAL A 45 10.86 23.33 6.24
N ASN A 46 11.63 22.37 6.75
CA ASN A 46 11.57 21.96 8.16
C ASN A 46 11.86 23.13 9.11
N LYS A 47 12.78 24.03 8.75
CA LYS A 47 13.03 25.27 9.50
C LYS A 47 11.85 26.23 9.43
N LEU A 48 11.23 26.39 8.26
CA LEU A 48 10.05 27.24 8.08
C LEU A 48 8.87 26.73 8.92
N LYS A 49 8.61 25.42 8.92
CA LYS A 49 7.56 24.79 9.75
C LYS A 49 7.67 25.14 11.23
N SER A 50 8.90 25.17 11.77
CA SER A 50 9.17 25.54 13.16
C SER A 50 8.86 27.01 13.48
N ILE A 51 8.87 27.88 12.47
CA ILE A 51 8.64 29.33 12.61
C ILE A 51 7.15 29.68 12.45
N ILE A 52 6.43 28.95 11.61
CA ILE A 52 5.02 29.25 11.26
C ILE A 52 3.98 28.61 12.21
N GLY A 53 4.39 28.05 13.35
CA GLY A 53 3.48 27.64 14.41
C GLY A 53 3.05 26.16 14.42
N PHE A 54 3.70 25.26 13.67
CA PHE A 54 3.41 23.82 13.71
C PHE A 54 4.10 23.05 14.85
N GLY A 55 4.68 23.75 15.83
CA GLY A 55 5.37 23.15 16.97
C GLY A 55 6.76 22.58 16.61
N PRO A 56 7.43 21.84 17.51
CA PRO A 56 8.65 21.13 17.19
C PRO A 56 8.35 20.03 16.17
N VAL A 57 8.59 20.33 14.90
CA VAL A 57 8.28 19.40 13.82
C VAL A 57 9.44 18.40 13.70
N ARG A 58 9.10 17.11 13.77
CA ARG A 58 10.01 16.02 13.40
C ARG A 58 10.60 16.34 12.03
N GLN A 59 11.87 16.02 11.79
CA GLN A 59 12.40 16.10 10.43
C GLN A 59 11.54 15.22 9.54
N GLU A 60 10.81 15.85 8.62
CA GLU A 60 9.93 15.17 7.69
C GLU A 60 10.52 15.25 6.29
N PRO A 61 10.31 14.19 5.49
CA PRO A 61 10.69 14.18 4.09
C PRO A 61 9.80 15.17 3.33
N THR A 62 10.28 15.67 2.20
CA THR A 62 9.45 16.48 1.30
C THR A 62 8.60 15.53 0.46
N LYS A 63 7.29 15.76 0.37
CA LYS A 63 6.45 15.01 -0.58
C LYS A 63 6.87 15.39 -1.99
N PHE A 64 7.35 14.42 -2.75
CA PHE A 64 7.95 14.64 -4.05
C PHE A 64 7.56 13.53 -5.01
N PRO A 65 7.21 13.84 -6.28
CA PRO A 65 6.83 12.84 -7.26
C PRO A 65 8.04 12.04 -7.74
N THR A 66 8.53 11.11 -6.92
CA THR A 66 9.62 10.18 -7.22
C THR A 66 9.18 9.12 -8.24
N GLY A 67 7.87 8.89 -8.34
CA GLY A 67 7.25 7.93 -9.24
C GLY A 67 7.11 6.53 -8.67
N GLU A 68 7.48 6.31 -7.41
CA GLU A 68 7.31 5.03 -6.74
C GLU A 68 5.87 4.54 -6.83
N SER A 69 4.90 5.39 -6.45
CA SER A 69 3.47 5.06 -6.54
C SER A 69 3.03 4.65 -7.94
N LYS A 70 3.61 5.28 -8.97
CA LYS A 70 3.28 5.01 -10.37
C LYS A 70 3.85 3.67 -10.83
N PHE A 71 5.12 3.37 -10.51
CA PHE A 71 5.77 2.15 -11.00
C PHE A 71 5.32 0.91 -10.24
N ILE A 72 5.05 1.01 -8.93
CA ILE A 72 4.42 -0.07 -8.16
C ILE A 72 3.06 -0.41 -8.78
N ASN A 73 2.23 0.62 -9.02
CA ASN A 73 0.93 0.44 -9.65
C ASN A 73 1.05 -0.23 -11.02
N ALA A 74 1.90 0.30 -11.89
CA ALA A 74 2.08 -0.22 -13.24
C ALA A 74 2.59 -1.67 -13.27
N ARG A 75 3.50 -2.03 -12.34
CA ARG A 75 4.05 -3.38 -12.23
C ARG A 75 2.98 -4.39 -11.81
N ILE A 76 2.26 -4.10 -10.73
CA ILE A 76 1.20 -5.00 -10.26
C ILE A 76 0.04 -5.09 -11.27
N CYS A 77 -0.31 -3.97 -11.93
CA CYS A 77 -1.27 -4.00 -13.04
C CYS A 77 -0.81 -4.96 -14.14
N HIS A 78 0.47 -4.87 -14.54
CA HIS A 78 1.03 -5.74 -15.56
C HIS A 78 0.98 -7.22 -15.17
N ASP A 79 1.24 -7.55 -13.90
CA ASP A 79 1.18 -8.93 -13.40
C ASP A 79 -0.24 -9.52 -13.50
N PHE A 80 -1.26 -8.74 -13.14
CA PHE A 80 -2.66 -9.15 -13.32
C PHE A 80 -3.07 -9.23 -14.79
N GLU A 81 -2.75 -8.21 -15.60
CA GLU A 81 -3.10 -8.16 -17.03
C GLU A 81 -2.50 -9.35 -17.80
N LYS A 82 -1.22 -9.67 -17.52
CA LYS A 82 -0.52 -10.82 -18.11
C LYS A 82 -1.20 -12.15 -17.76
N ASN A 83 -1.87 -12.23 -16.61
CA ASN A 83 -2.63 -13.39 -16.16
C ASN A 83 -4.13 -13.32 -16.53
N GLY A 84 -4.52 -12.43 -17.45
CA GLY A 84 -5.85 -12.41 -18.05
C GLY A 84 -6.94 -11.76 -17.20
N PHE A 85 -6.55 -10.84 -16.31
CA PHE A 85 -7.46 -10.02 -15.52
C PHE A 85 -7.79 -8.70 -16.24
N ASN A 86 -9.00 -8.20 -16.01
CA ASN A 86 -9.38 -6.82 -16.28
C ASN A 86 -8.90 -5.97 -15.10
N VAL A 87 -8.04 -4.99 -15.35
CA VAL A 87 -7.41 -4.22 -14.27
C VAL A 87 -7.93 -2.78 -14.23
N PHE A 88 -8.45 -2.39 -13.07
CA PHE A 88 -8.83 -1.03 -12.73
C PHE A 88 -7.70 -0.34 -11.96
N SER A 89 -6.86 0.38 -12.69
CA SER A 89 -5.78 1.18 -12.12
C SER A 89 -6.30 2.55 -11.65
N ALA A 90 -5.98 2.92 -10.41
CA ALA A 90 -6.13 4.29 -9.92
C ALA A 90 -4.88 4.72 -9.15
N TYR A 91 -4.45 5.97 -9.36
CA TYR A 91 -3.25 6.47 -8.71
C TYR A 91 -3.42 7.90 -8.17
N ARG A 92 -2.77 8.16 -7.03
CA ARG A 92 -2.85 9.39 -6.25
C ARG A 92 -4.30 9.77 -5.95
N LEU A 93 -4.77 10.93 -6.42
CA LEU A 93 -6.10 11.41 -6.10
C LEU A 93 -7.20 10.49 -6.66
N GLU A 94 -6.99 9.82 -7.79
CA GLU A 94 -7.98 8.93 -8.39
C GLU A 94 -8.27 7.71 -7.51
N ALA A 95 -7.28 7.30 -6.70
CA ALA A 95 -7.36 6.17 -5.77
C ALA A 95 -8.15 6.47 -4.49
N GLN A 96 -8.71 7.68 -4.33
CA GLN A 96 -9.61 7.98 -3.22
C GLN A 96 -10.98 7.32 -3.42
N ARG A 97 -11.69 7.03 -2.32
CA ARG A 97 -13.03 6.44 -2.29
C ARG A 97 -14.03 7.25 -3.10
N THR A 98 -14.10 8.57 -2.86
CA THR A 98 -15.04 9.47 -3.55
C THR A 98 -14.38 10.74 -4.09
N GLY A 99 -14.89 11.17 -5.24
CA GLY A 99 -14.55 12.43 -5.91
C GLY A 99 -15.11 13.66 -5.21
N ILE A 100 -14.35 14.76 -5.24
CA ILE A 100 -14.88 16.12 -5.02
C ILE A 100 -14.71 16.95 -6.31
N LEU A 101 -13.64 16.70 -7.05
CA LEU A 101 -13.29 17.27 -8.34
C LEU A 101 -12.62 16.16 -9.16
N PHE A 102 -13.01 16.03 -10.43
CA PHE A 102 -12.71 14.92 -11.35
C PHE A 102 -13.35 13.60 -10.88
N GLU A 103 -13.88 12.80 -11.81
CA GLU A 103 -14.49 11.50 -11.50
C GLU A 103 -13.45 10.59 -10.83
N ARG A 104 -13.47 10.46 -9.50
CA ARG A 104 -12.65 9.51 -8.76
C ARG A 104 -13.43 8.21 -8.60
N LYS A 105 -12.79 7.09 -8.92
CA LYS A 105 -13.45 5.79 -9.08
C LYS A 105 -12.93 4.72 -8.12
N GLY A 106 -12.16 5.12 -7.09
CA GLY A 106 -11.54 4.16 -6.17
C GLY A 106 -12.52 3.21 -5.49
N ALA A 107 -13.66 3.71 -4.99
CA ALA A 107 -14.68 2.85 -4.39
C ALA A 107 -15.38 1.94 -5.41
N GLU A 108 -15.73 2.50 -6.56
CA GLU A 108 -16.38 1.78 -7.67
C GLU A 108 -15.51 0.62 -8.13
N TYR A 109 -14.23 0.88 -8.38
CA TYR A 109 -13.26 -0.14 -8.76
C TYR A 109 -13.12 -1.25 -7.71
N GLN A 110 -13.16 -0.90 -6.43
CA GLN A 110 -13.13 -1.90 -5.36
C GLN A 110 -14.39 -2.79 -5.32
N LEU A 111 -15.57 -2.21 -5.49
CA LEU A 111 -16.84 -2.94 -5.52
C LEU A 111 -16.97 -3.87 -6.73
N GLU A 112 -16.29 -3.53 -7.82
CA GLU A 112 -16.28 -4.32 -9.05
C GLU A 112 -15.15 -5.36 -9.11
N SER A 113 -14.25 -5.40 -8.13
CA SER A 113 -13.06 -6.25 -8.15
C SER A 113 -13.12 -7.44 -7.20
N ASN A 114 -12.54 -8.55 -7.65
CA ASN A 114 -12.26 -9.72 -6.84
C ASN A 114 -10.92 -9.63 -6.12
N TYR A 115 -9.97 -8.89 -6.70
CA TYR A 115 -8.68 -8.60 -6.10
C TYR A 115 -8.55 -7.11 -5.87
N ILE A 116 -8.26 -6.73 -4.64
CA ILE A 116 -8.11 -5.33 -4.24
C ILE A 116 -6.71 -5.16 -3.67
N PHE A 117 -5.87 -4.39 -4.36
CA PHE A 117 -4.61 -3.93 -3.82
C PHE A 117 -4.66 -2.42 -3.61
N ALA A 118 -4.28 -1.96 -2.42
CA ALA A 118 -4.14 -0.53 -2.16
C ALA A 118 -2.87 -0.24 -1.35
N PHE A 119 -2.04 0.69 -1.83
CA PHE A 119 -0.87 1.21 -1.12
C PHE A 119 -1.03 2.70 -0.82
N ASN A 120 -1.43 3.00 0.41
CA ASN A 120 -1.92 4.32 0.84
C ASN A 120 -1.41 4.73 2.23
N HIS A 121 -1.79 5.94 2.67
CA HIS A 121 -1.64 6.32 4.08
C HIS A 121 -2.78 5.73 4.89
N GLY A 122 -2.49 5.21 6.08
CA GLY A 122 -3.51 4.58 6.91
C GLY A 122 -3.36 4.83 8.40
N THR A 123 -4.45 4.53 9.08
CA THR A 123 -4.57 4.31 10.51
C THR A 123 -5.62 3.23 10.73
N PHE A 124 -5.83 2.79 11.97
CA PHE A 124 -6.70 1.64 12.28
C PHE A 124 -8.17 1.80 11.84
N TYR A 125 -8.65 3.03 11.62
CA TYR A 125 -10.04 3.33 11.24
C TYR A 125 -10.20 3.90 9.83
N LEU A 126 -9.11 4.20 9.11
CA LEU A 126 -9.17 4.70 7.73
C LEU A 126 -7.88 4.45 6.95
N TYR A 127 -7.98 4.44 5.63
CA TYR A 127 -6.86 4.79 4.77
C TYR A 127 -7.28 5.77 3.68
N GLU A 128 -6.31 6.51 3.15
CA GLU A 128 -6.52 7.51 2.10
C GLU A 128 -5.32 7.58 1.16
N ALA A 129 -5.58 7.80 -0.12
CA ALA A 129 -4.54 7.94 -1.14
C ALA A 129 -3.77 9.29 -1.07
N GLY A 130 -4.01 10.06 0.00
CA GLY A 130 -3.45 11.39 0.22
C GLY A 130 -3.97 12.43 -0.76
N ASP A 131 -3.58 13.67 -0.55
CA ASP A 131 -3.83 14.77 -1.47
C ASP A 131 -2.54 15.10 -2.24
N MET A 132 -2.66 15.37 -3.54
CA MET A 132 -1.52 15.80 -4.38
C MET A 132 -1.64 17.26 -4.84
N LEU A 133 -2.81 17.88 -4.67
CA LEU A 133 -3.00 19.33 -4.84
C LEU A 133 -2.53 20.11 -3.61
N GLU A 134 -2.04 19.39 -2.62
CA GLU A 134 -1.31 19.89 -1.48
C GLU A 134 -0.18 20.84 -1.95
N PHE A 135 -0.36 22.13 -1.69
CA PHE A 135 0.74 23.04 -1.36
C PHE A 135 1.55 22.54 -0.13
N ASP A 136 1.17 21.38 0.42
CA ASP A 136 1.88 20.56 1.37
C ASP A 136 2.99 19.67 0.78
N GLN A 137 3.44 19.89 -0.45
CA GLN A 137 4.74 19.35 -0.92
C GLN A 137 5.85 19.63 0.12
N PHE A 138 5.71 20.75 0.83
CA PHE A 138 6.57 21.19 1.91
C PHE A 138 6.12 20.76 3.32
N GLY A 139 5.09 19.93 3.50
CA GLY A 139 4.62 19.48 4.83
C GLY A 139 4.24 20.62 5.80
N LEU A 140 3.79 21.76 5.26
CA LEU A 140 3.23 22.91 5.97
C LEU A 140 1.82 22.66 6.55
N GLY A 141 1.30 21.43 6.54
CA GLY A 141 -0.01 21.07 7.11
C GLY A 141 -1.21 21.67 6.37
N LEU A 142 -1.02 22.23 5.18
CA LEU A 142 -2.08 22.84 4.37
C LEU A 142 -2.83 21.76 3.56
N LYS A 143 -3.67 20.99 4.26
CA LYS A 143 -4.54 19.98 3.64
C LYS A 143 -5.71 20.67 2.94
N THR A 144 -5.96 20.37 1.66
CA THR A 144 -7.10 20.96 0.92
C THR A 144 -8.46 20.40 1.36
N GLY A 145 -8.49 19.55 2.40
CA GLY A 145 -9.69 18.84 2.86
C GLY A 145 -10.14 17.71 1.92
N LEU A 146 -9.48 17.53 0.78
CA LEU A 146 -9.77 16.45 -0.18
C LEU A 146 -9.46 15.05 0.38
N SER A 147 -8.48 14.95 1.28
CA SER A 147 -8.16 13.76 2.07
C SER A 147 -9.37 13.31 2.90
N GLY A 148 -9.92 14.24 3.69
CA GLY A 148 -11.02 13.95 4.63
C GLY A 148 -12.39 13.63 4.02
N LYS A 149 -12.65 13.86 2.73
CA LYS A 149 -13.89 13.35 2.09
C LYS A 149 -13.66 12.12 1.21
N GLY A 150 -12.41 11.79 0.88
CA GLY A 150 -12.07 10.69 -0.02
C GLY A 150 -11.62 9.42 0.70
N SER A 151 -11.49 9.42 2.02
CA SER A 151 -10.98 8.28 2.78
C SER A 151 -11.86 7.04 2.69
N PHE A 152 -11.22 5.87 2.68
CA PHE A 152 -11.86 4.60 3.01
C PHE A 152 -11.82 4.45 4.53
N ASP A 153 -12.82 4.99 5.20
CA ASP A 153 -12.98 4.89 6.65
C ASP A 153 -14.15 4.00 7.03
N VAL A 154 -14.11 3.49 8.26
CA VAL A 154 -15.11 2.58 8.84
C VAL A 154 -16.53 3.05 8.56
N ARG A 155 -16.87 4.33 8.73
CA ARG A 155 -18.26 4.82 8.60
C ARG A 155 -18.81 4.68 7.19
N HIS A 156 -17.94 4.72 6.19
CA HIS A 156 -18.32 4.55 4.80
C HIS A 156 -18.28 3.07 4.40
N ILE A 157 -17.23 2.34 4.77
CA ILE A 157 -17.05 0.93 4.39
C ILE A 157 -18.19 0.05 4.92
N VAL A 158 -18.66 0.27 6.15
CA VAL A 158 -19.74 -0.55 6.73
C VAL A 158 -21.05 -0.49 5.95
N ASN A 159 -21.23 0.52 5.09
CA ASN A 159 -22.41 0.70 4.24
C ASN A 159 -22.15 0.32 2.77
N MET A 160 -20.98 -0.23 2.45
CA MET A 160 -20.63 -0.69 1.12
C MET A 160 -20.91 -2.19 0.97
N GLU A 161 -21.34 -2.61 -0.21
CA GLU A 161 -21.68 -4.01 -0.50
C GLU A 161 -20.57 -4.64 -1.34
N TYR A 162 -19.49 -5.05 -0.67
CA TYR A 162 -18.39 -5.75 -1.32
C TYR A 162 -18.82 -7.17 -1.71
N LYS A 163 -18.29 -7.62 -2.84
CA LYS A 163 -18.32 -9.02 -3.24
C LYS A 163 -17.26 -9.80 -2.44
N PRO A 164 -17.31 -11.15 -2.36
CA PRO A 164 -16.31 -11.93 -1.65
C PRO A 164 -14.96 -11.88 -2.38
N SER A 165 -14.23 -10.80 -2.12
CA SER A 165 -12.94 -10.46 -2.69
C SER A 165 -11.80 -10.74 -1.71
N VAL A 166 -10.58 -10.67 -2.24
CA VAL A 166 -9.34 -10.61 -1.45
C VAL A 166 -8.82 -9.19 -1.50
N ALA A 167 -8.63 -8.59 -0.33
CA ALA A 167 -8.04 -7.27 -0.20
C ALA A 167 -6.66 -7.37 0.47
N PHE A 168 -5.63 -6.82 -0.18
CA PHE A 168 -4.33 -6.55 0.41
C PHE A 168 -4.15 -5.04 0.51
N ILE A 169 -4.21 -4.52 1.73
CA ILE A 169 -4.08 -3.09 2.01
C ILE A 169 -2.74 -2.82 2.66
N GLU A 170 -1.80 -2.36 1.84
CA GLU A 170 -0.50 -1.87 2.24
C GLU A 170 -0.66 -0.45 2.81
N SER A 171 -0.90 -0.35 4.11
CA SER A 171 -1.07 0.93 4.80
C SER A 171 -0.82 0.75 6.29
N CYS A 172 -0.24 1.77 6.92
CA CYS A 172 0.04 1.76 8.35
C CYS A 172 -1.23 1.45 9.18
N LEU A 173 -1.12 0.51 10.11
CA LEU A 173 -2.11 0.20 11.15
C LEU A 173 -3.50 -0.23 10.67
N VAL A 174 -3.76 -0.37 9.37
CA VAL A 174 -5.10 -0.72 8.85
C VAL A 174 -5.56 -2.12 9.31
N GLY A 175 -4.63 -3.02 9.59
CA GLY A 175 -4.90 -4.31 10.20
C GLY A 175 -5.03 -4.27 11.72
N LYS A 176 -4.72 -3.16 12.39
CA LYS A 176 -4.67 -3.14 13.85
C LYS A 176 -6.06 -3.35 14.48
N ILE A 177 -6.17 -4.37 15.32
CA ILE A 177 -7.38 -4.67 16.12
C ILE A 177 -7.11 -4.69 17.64
N GLU A 178 -5.85 -4.71 18.04
CA GLU A 178 -5.45 -4.92 19.44
C GLU A 178 -5.80 -3.69 20.30
N GLY A 179 -6.59 -3.89 21.36
CA GLY A 179 -7.00 -2.84 22.29
C GLY A 179 -8.00 -1.83 21.70
N LEU A 180 -8.66 -2.20 20.59
CA LEU A 180 -9.64 -1.38 19.90
C LEU A 180 -11.02 -2.05 19.92
N LEU A 181 -12.07 -1.24 19.86
CA LEU A 181 -13.42 -1.74 19.62
C LEU A 181 -13.51 -2.27 18.17
N PRO A 182 -14.04 -3.48 17.92
CA PRO A 182 -14.14 -4.06 16.58
C PRO A 182 -14.84 -3.14 15.58
N GLU A 183 -15.85 -2.39 16.02
CA GLU A 183 -16.63 -1.46 15.20
C GLU A 183 -15.79 -0.27 14.72
N ASN A 184 -14.63 0.00 15.34
CA ASN A 184 -13.70 1.05 14.93
C ASN A 184 -12.53 0.52 14.10
N CYS A 185 -12.48 -0.79 13.83
CA CYS A 185 -11.39 -1.42 13.10
C CYS A 185 -11.75 -1.53 11.62
N LEU A 186 -10.95 -0.92 10.75
CA LEU A 186 -11.22 -0.88 9.32
C LEU A 186 -11.20 -2.28 8.69
N SER A 187 -10.24 -3.12 9.07
CA SER A 187 -10.18 -4.51 8.62
C SER A 187 -11.48 -5.27 8.89
N GLN A 188 -12.07 -5.06 10.07
CA GLN A 188 -13.33 -5.70 10.44
C GLN A 188 -14.50 -5.12 9.63
N ALA A 189 -14.52 -3.80 9.40
CA ALA A 189 -15.52 -3.17 8.55
C ALA A 189 -15.53 -3.77 7.13
N TYR A 190 -14.37 -4.03 6.53
CA TYR A 190 -14.26 -4.68 5.21
C TYR A 190 -14.82 -6.11 5.20
N ILE A 191 -14.49 -6.92 6.22
CA ILE A 191 -15.02 -8.28 6.35
C ILE A 191 -16.55 -8.26 6.50
N HIS A 192 -17.08 -7.34 7.30
CA HIS A 192 -18.54 -7.15 7.43
C HIS A 192 -19.20 -6.68 6.14
N ALA A 193 -18.54 -5.80 5.39
CA ALA A 193 -19.02 -5.26 4.13
C ALA A 193 -19.04 -6.29 2.99
N GLY A 194 -18.37 -7.45 3.15
CA GLY A 194 -18.46 -8.59 2.24
C GLY A 194 -17.13 -9.13 1.73
N VAL A 195 -16.00 -8.47 2.03
CA VAL A 195 -14.66 -8.99 1.68
C VAL A 195 -14.40 -10.29 2.43
N ASN A 196 -13.91 -11.30 1.73
CA ASN A 196 -13.75 -12.63 2.32
C ASN A 196 -12.42 -12.80 3.05
N SER A 197 -11.37 -12.17 2.53
CA SER A 197 -10.06 -12.15 3.15
C SER A 197 -9.43 -10.76 3.05
N PHE A 198 -8.93 -10.25 4.16
CA PHE A 198 -8.33 -8.92 4.26
C PHE A 198 -6.95 -9.02 4.90
N VAL A 199 -5.91 -8.69 4.13
CA VAL A 199 -4.51 -8.68 4.56
C VAL A 199 -4.06 -7.23 4.74
N ALA A 200 -3.58 -6.88 5.93
CA ALA A 200 -3.10 -5.54 6.21
C ALA A 200 -2.08 -5.51 7.36
N SER A 201 -1.30 -4.42 7.44
CA SER A 201 -0.33 -4.24 8.51
C SER A 201 -0.98 -3.84 9.83
N THR A 202 -0.54 -4.49 10.91
CA THR A 202 -0.89 -4.15 12.30
C THR A 202 0.03 -3.07 12.90
N ARG A 203 1.08 -2.67 12.19
CA ARG A 203 2.13 -1.74 12.63
C ARG A 203 2.34 -0.62 11.59
N TYR A 204 3.35 0.21 11.82
CA TYR A 204 3.74 1.23 10.86
C TYR A 204 4.57 0.58 9.76
N THR A 205 4.05 0.64 8.54
CA THR A 205 4.70 0.10 7.35
C THR A 205 5.85 0.99 6.92
N ALA A 206 6.85 0.37 6.29
CA ALA A 206 8.04 1.01 5.78
C ALA A 206 8.02 0.97 4.26
N ASP A 207 8.50 2.04 3.63
CA ASP A 207 8.66 2.14 2.18
C ASP A 207 9.83 3.10 1.88
N PRO A 208 10.61 2.92 0.80
CA PRO A 208 11.73 3.80 0.53
C PRO A 208 11.28 5.20 0.06
N GLY A 209 10.12 5.30 -0.61
CA GLY A 209 9.55 6.53 -1.14
C GLY A 209 10.24 7.11 -2.38
N TYR A 210 11.26 6.43 -2.93
CA TYR A 210 11.95 6.74 -4.18
C TYR A 210 12.51 5.50 -4.88
N LEU A 211 12.70 5.60 -6.21
CA LEU A 211 13.14 4.48 -7.07
C LEU A 211 14.65 4.19 -7.04
N GLU A 212 15.49 5.23 -7.01
CA GLU A 212 16.96 5.11 -6.93
C GLU A 212 17.57 6.31 -6.19
N PRO A 213 18.67 6.14 -5.44
CA PRO A 213 19.39 7.27 -4.86
C PRO A 213 20.01 8.12 -5.97
N GLY A 214 19.70 9.42 -6.00
CA GLY A 214 20.11 10.33 -7.08
C GLY A 214 21.61 10.33 -7.40
N LEU A 215 21.96 10.29 -8.69
CA LEU A 215 23.35 10.28 -9.19
C LEU A 215 24.12 11.58 -8.96
N ILE A 216 23.44 12.73 -9.10
CA ILE A 216 24.08 14.06 -9.02
C ILE A 216 24.06 14.57 -7.57
N PHE A 217 22.91 14.42 -6.92
CA PHE A 217 22.75 14.62 -5.49
C PHE A 217 22.15 13.35 -4.90
N LYS A 218 22.87 12.69 -3.99
CA LYS A 218 22.34 11.53 -3.27
C LYS A 218 21.01 11.91 -2.61
N GLY A 219 19.97 11.14 -2.93
CA GLY A 219 18.61 11.42 -2.47
C GLY A 219 17.79 12.37 -3.35
N PHE A 220 18.23 12.76 -4.56
CA PHE A 220 17.39 13.52 -5.52
C PHE A 220 16.92 12.65 -6.70
N GLY A 221 15.61 12.36 -6.75
CA GLY A 221 15.01 11.19 -7.39
C GLY A 221 14.54 11.36 -8.83
N ILE A 222 14.77 12.54 -9.42
CA ILE A 222 14.41 12.78 -10.84
C ILE A 222 15.15 11.81 -11.75
N TYR A 223 16.42 11.50 -11.45
CA TYR A 223 17.17 10.51 -12.23
C TYR A 223 16.51 9.13 -12.16
N GLY A 224 16.18 8.64 -10.97
CA GLY A 224 15.51 7.34 -10.80
C GLY A 224 14.21 7.25 -11.60
N TYR A 225 13.39 8.31 -11.57
CA TYR A 225 12.18 8.40 -12.39
C TYR A 225 12.45 8.27 -13.89
N LEU A 226 13.42 9.05 -14.40
CA LEU A 226 13.79 9.03 -15.82
C LEU A 226 14.39 7.68 -16.23
N ASN A 227 15.28 7.13 -15.41
CA ASN A 227 15.92 5.84 -15.64
C ASN A 227 14.89 4.70 -15.68
N ALA A 228 14.00 4.64 -14.69
CA ALA A 228 12.89 3.68 -14.64
C ALA A 228 11.97 3.82 -15.86
N THR A 229 11.64 5.05 -16.25
CA THR A 229 10.81 5.30 -17.45
C THR A 229 11.49 4.81 -18.73
N LEU A 230 12.79 5.07 -18.88
CA LEU A 230 13.57 4.62 -20.03
C LEU A 230 13.72 3.09 -20.07
N ASN A 231 13.99 2.46 -18.93
CA ASN A 231 14.11 1.02 -18.82
C ASN A 231 12.78 0.31 -19.12
N LEU A 232 11.66 0.85 -18.63
CA LEU A 232 10.34 0.34 -18.95
C LEU A 232 10.05 0.47 -20.46
N LYS A 233 10.30 1.64 -21.05
CA LYS A 233 10.05 1.86 -22.49
C LYS A 233 10.92 1.04 -23.43
N ARG A 234 12.19 0.82 -23.06
CA ARG A 234 13.17 0.14 -23.93
C ARG A 234 13.23 -1.36 -23.73
N TYR A 235 12.99 -1.83 -22.51
CA TYR A 235 13.26 -3.21 -22.11
C TYR A 235 12.08 -3.88 -21.41
N CYS A 236 10.95 -3.19 -21.22
CA CYS A 236 9.81 -3.66 -20.43
C CYS A 236 10.22 -4.08 -19.01
N LYS A 237 11.19 -3.37 -18.41
CA LYS A 237 11.69 -3.64 -17.05
C LYS A 237 11.15 -2.62 -16.06
N TYR A 238 10.44 -3.13 -15.05
CA TYR A 238 9.99 -2.34 -13.90
C TYR A 238 11.10 -2.22 -12.85
N PRO A 239 11.09 -1.17 -12.02
CA PRO A 239 11.91 -1.10 -10.81
C PRO A 239 11.64 -2.27 -9.87
N ASP A 240 12.64 -2.63 -9.07
CA ASP A 240 12.47 -3.62 -8.01
C ASP A 240 11.50 -3.12 -6.93
N LEU A 241 10.69 -4.03 -6.40
CA LEU A 241 9.82 -3.75 -5.27
C LEU A 241 10.54 -4.07 -3.98
N HIS A 242 10.17 -3.35 -2.92
CA HIS A 242 10.74 -3.50 -1.59
C HIS A 242 9.65 -3.50 -0.53
N PHE A 243 10.00 -3.92 0.69
CA PHE A 243 9.07 -3.93 1.84
C PHE A 243 7.69 -4.54 1.52
N GLY A 244 6.61 -3.86 1.91
CA GLY A 244 5.25 -4.35 1.80
C GLY A 244 4.80 -4.56 0.35
N ALA A 245 5.25 -3.74 -0.60
CA ALA A 245 4.95 -3.91 -2.02
C ALA A 245 5.52 -5.21 -2.59
N LEU A 246 6.76 -5.59 -2.21
CA LEU A 246 7.36 -6.85 -2.62
C LEU A 246 6.58 -8.05 -2.07
N LEU A 247 6.22 -7.99 -0.78
CA LEU A 247 5.44 -9.05 -0.14
C LEU A 247 4.04 -9.17 -0.77
N ALA A 248 3.41 -8.04 -1.10
CA ALA A 248 2.11 -8.00 -1.76
C ALA A 248 2.17 -8.58 -3.18
N GLU A 249 3.20 -8.26 -3.96
CA GLU A 249 3.41 -8.83 -5.29
C GLU A 249 3.56 -10.36 -5.22
N ASP A 250 4.44 -10.86 -4.33
CA ASP A 250 4.62 -12.31 -4.15
C ASP A 250 3.34 -13.02 -3.73
N PHE A 251 2.55 -12.38 -2.86
CA PHE A 251 1.24 -12.86 -2.48
C PHE A 251 0.26 -12.91 -3.66
N ILE A 252 0.21 -11.84 -4.46
CA ILE A 252 -0.67 -11.74 -5.63
C ILE A 252 -0.29 -12.79 -6.68
N LEU A 253 1.00 -12.92 -7.00
CA LEU A 253 1.50 -13.89 -7.98
C LEU A 253 1.19 -15.32 -7.54
N ASP A 254 1.35 -15.66 -6.26
CA ASP A 254 1.03 -17.01 -5.78
C ASP A 254 -0.48 -17.33 -5.89
N LEU A 255 -1.35 -16.32 -5.70
CA LEU A 255 -2.79 -16.49 -5.91
C LEU A 255 -3.12 -16.75 -7.38
N ILE A 256 -2.60 -15.93 -8.30
CA ILE A 256 -3.04 -15.94 -9.71
C ILE A 256 -2.28 -16.94 -10.59
N GLU A 257 -1.02 -17.24 -10.27
CA GLU A 257 -0.18 -18.16 -11.06
C GLU A 257 -0.20 -19.60 -10.50
N ASN A 258 -0.28 -19.76 -9.18
CA ASN A 258 -0.20 -21.07 -8.53
C ASN A 258 -1.53 -21.58 -7.97
N ASN A 259 -2.64 -20.85 -8.19
CA ASN A 259 -3.96 -21.20 -7.70
C ASN A 259 -3.98 -21.46 -6.18
N ALA A 260 -3.19 -20.70 -5.43
CA ALA A 260 -3.04 -20.87 -3.99
C ALA A 260 -4.25 -20.31 -3.23
N THR A 261 -4.51 -20.85 -2.04
CA THR A 261 -5.42 -20.17 -1.10
C THR A 261 -4.76 -18.92 -0.53
N VAL A 262 -5.55 -17.97 -0.04
CA VAL A 262 -5.04 -16.71 0.56
C VAL A 262 -4.04 -16.97 1.69
N GLY A 263 -4.30 -17.96 2.55
CA GLY A 263 -3.38 -18.34 3.62
C GLY A 263 -2.07 -18.94 3.10
N MET A 264 -2.13 -19.77 2.06
CA MET A 264 -0.93 -20.34 1.44
C MET A 264 -0.10 -19.26 0.75
N ALA A 265 -0.74 -18.38 -0.01
CA ALA A 265 -0.10 -17.26 -0.69
C ALA A 265 0.64 -16.34 0.29
N LEU A 266 -0.02 -15.94 1.38
CA LEU A 266 0.61 -15.04 2.36
C LEU A 266 1.80 -15.70 3.06
N ARG A 267 1.65 -16.99 3.43
CA ARG A 267 2.74 -17.77 4.02
C ARG A 267 3.93 -17.87 3.06
N ASN A 268 3.68 -18.20 1.80
CA ASN A 268 4.72 -18.39 0.79
C ASN A 268 5.45 -17.07 0.52
N ALA A 269 4.73 -15.96 0.34
CA ALA A 269 5.30 -14.63 0.20
C ALA A 269 6.23 -14.25 1.38
N LYS A 270 5.77 -14.50 2.61
CA LYS A 270 6.58 -14.29 3.81
C LYS A 270 7.86 -15.14 3.83
N ASN A 271 7.78 -16.41 3.43
CA ASN A 271 8.93 -17.32 3.44
C ASN A 271 10.04 -16.89 2.48
N VAL A 272 9.70 -16.22 1.38
CA VAL A 272 10.69 -15.78 0.37
C VAL A 272 11.10 -14.31 0.50
N TYR A 273 10.40 -13.52 1.33
CA TYR A 273 10.61 -12.08 1.47
C TYR A 273 12.04 -11.70 1.88
N LEU A 274 12.55 -12.23 3.01
CA LEU A 274 13.87 -11.85 3.52
C LEU A 274 15.01 -12.20 2.55
N PRO A 275 15.07 -13.41 1.95
CA PRO A 275 16.05 -13.71 0.91
C PRO A 275 16.09 -12.71 -0.25
N LYS A 276 14.93 -12.17 -0.65
CA LYS A 276 14.83 -11.19 -1.75
C LYS A 276 15.29 -9.80 -1.34
N ASP A 277 14.87 -9.31 -0.18
CA ASP A 277 15.06 -7.89 0.16
C ASP A 277 16.18 -7.63 1.18
N ALA A 278 16.68 -8.61 1.93
CA ALA A 278 17.63 -8.38 3.04
C ALA A 278 18.90 -7.61 2.63
N ASN A 279 19.34 -7.75 1.38
CA ASN A 279 20.56 -7.11 0.89
C ASN A 279 20.35 -5.74 0.24
N SER A 280 19.10 -5.36 -0.09
CA SER A 280 18.79 -4.03 -0.63
C SER A 280 19.17 -2.93 0.36
N THR A 281 19.65 -1.79 -0.15
CA THR A 281 20.09 -0.66 0.68
C THR A 281 19.35 0.61 0.31
N PHE A 282 19.02 1.43 1.32
CA PHE A 282 18.22 2.64 1.14
C PHE A 282 18.84 3.84 1.86
N LEU A 283 18.77 5.00 1.21
CA LEU A 283 18.90 6.33 1.80
C LEU A 283 17.57 6.69 2.45
N TRP A 284 17.40 6.26 3.69
CA TRP A 284 16.14 6.44 4.39
C TRP A 284 15.78 7.93 4.56
N THR A 285 14.56 8.30 4.19
CA THR A 285 14.06 9.67 4.28
C THR A 285 12.72 9.70 5.02
N PRO A 286 12.62 10.34 6.21
CA PRO A 286 13.65 11.12 6.90
C PRO A 286 14.59 10.19 7.68
N PRO A 287 15.89 10.49 7.81
CA PRO A 287 16.90 9.56 8.35
C PRO A 287 16.47 8.91 9.67
N LEU A 288 16.67 7.59 9.79
CA LEU A 288 16.31 6.86 11.00
C LEU A 288 17.15 7.40 12.17
N ALA A 289 16.47 7.74 13.27
CA ALA A 289 17.14 7.84 14.55
C ALA A 289 17.33 6.42 15.07
N ASN A 290 18.57 6.04 15.37
CA ASN A 290 18.81 4.81 16.13
C ASN A 290 18.19 4.95 17.53
N PHE A 291 17.99 3.85 18.26
CA PHE A 291 17.44 3.85 19.64
C PHE A 291 18.14 4.80 20.63
N THR A 292 19.34 5.29 20.29
CA THR A 292 20.12 6.29 21.01
C THR A 292 19.73 7.75 20.69
N GLY A 293 18.74 7.98 19.83
CA GLY A 293 18.34 9.31 19.35
C GLY A 293 19.32 9.95 18.37
N LYS A 294 20.39 9.25 17.99
CA LYS A 294 21.39 9.75 17.04
C LYS A 294 20.87 9.55 15.61
N ILE A 295 20.62 10.66 14.92
CA ILE A 295 20.33 10.67 13.48
C ILE A 295 21.62 10.22 12.78
N THR A 296 21.62 9.01 12.22
CA THR A 296 22.64 8.61 11.25
C THR A 296 22.41 9.46 10.00
N GLY A 297 23.47 9.94 9.35
CA GLY A 297 23.35 10.80 8.17
C GLY A 297 22.58 10.13 7.02
N LEU A 298 22.59 10.77 5.84
CA LEU A 298 22.12 10.20 4.57
C LEU A 298 23.05 9.05 4.11
N GLU A 299 23.18 8.02 4.95
CA GLU A 299 23.95 6.81 4.68
C GLU A 299 23.01 5.69 4.27
N GLU A 300 23.43 4.93 3.26
CA GLU A 300 22.69 3.77 2.81
C GLU A 300 22.73 2.69 3.88
N THR A 301 21.55 2.24 4.29
CA THR A 301 21.39 1.19 5.29
C THR A 301 20.55 0.06 4.72
N LYS A 302 20.87 -1.17 5.13
CA LYS A 302 20.06 -2.35 4.79
C LYS A 302 18.68 -2.32 5.47
N ALA A 303 18.51 -1.52 6.53
CA ALA A 303 17.28 -1.41 7.31
C ALA A 303 16.71 -2.79 7.75
N LEU A 304 17.58 -3.73 8.12
CA LEU A 304 17.18 -5.12 8.43
C LEU A 304 16.11 -5.21 9.52
N GLU A 305 16.15 -4.34 10.53
CA GLU A 305 15.12 -4.28 11.57
C GLU A 305 13.74 -3.96 10.99
N LYS A 306 13.66 -3.03 10.02
CA LYS A 306 12.40 -2.67 9.37
C LYS A 306 11.90 -3.76 8.43
N LYS A 307 12.80 -4.42 7.71
CA LYS A 307 12.45 -5.60 6.89
C LYS A 307 11.94 -6.75 7.77
N TYR A 308 12.57 -6.97 8.92
CA TYR A 308 12.09 -7.94 9.88
C TYR A 308 10.70 -7.59 10.41
N VAL A 309 10.42 -6.32 10.73
CA VAL A 309 9.06 -5.88 11.09
C VAL A 309 8.07 -6.10 9.94
N CYS A 310 8.45 -5.75 8.70
CA CYS A 310 7.64 -5.94 7.50
C CYS A 310 7.16 -7.39 7.34
N LEU A 311 8.02 -8.37 7.62
CA LEU A 311 7.67 -9.79 7.57
C LEU A 311 6.51 -10.16 8.52
N HIS A 312 6.48 -9.52 9.69
CA HIS A 312 5.56 -9.87 10.78
C HIS A 312 4.32 -8.98 10.87
N GLU A 313 4.34 -7.79 10.28
CA GLU A 313 3.26 -6.83 10.47
C GLU A 313 1.97 -7.17 9.70
N PHE A 314 2.07 -7.82 8.54
CA PHE A 314 0.90 -8.21 7.74
C PHE A 314 0.15 -9.38 8.36
N THR A 315 -1.10 -9.15 8.71
CA THR A 315 -2.00 -10.18 9.27
C THR A 315 -3.16 -10.40 8.31
N LEU A 316 -3.59 -11.66 8.21
CA LEU A 316 -4.76 -12.08 7.46
C LEU A 316 -5.97 -12.14 8.39
N TYR A 317 -7.03 -11.45 8.00
CA TYR A 317 -8.38 -11.53 8.57
C TYR A 317 -9.31 -12.20 7.58
N GLY A 318 -10.26 -13.02 8.06
CA GLY A 318 -11.17 -13.79 7.20
C GLY A 318 -10.70 -15.22 6.95
N ASP A 319 -11.13 -15.82 5.84
CA ASP A 319 -10.88 -17.25 5.57
C ASP A 319 -9.51 -17.47 4.88
N PRO A 320 -8.54 -18.16 5.53
CA PRO A 320 -7.25 -18.49 4.91
C PRO A 320 -7.34 -19.61 3.85
N ALA A 321 -8.42 -20.39 3.83
CA ALA A 321 -8.66 -21.44 2.84
C ALA A 321 -9.35 -20.89 1.59
N PHE A 322 -9.78 -19.63 1.60
CA PHE A 322 -10.40 -19.01 0.43
C PHE A 322 -9.47 -19.03 -0.76
N ASN A 323 -10.01 -19.40 -1.92
CA ASN A 323 -9.35 -19.29 -3.19
C ASN A 323 -10.19 -18.38 -4.11
N PRO A 324 -9.72 -17.16 -4.40
CA PRO A 324 -10.42 -16.24 -5.30
C PRO A 324 -10.45 -16.72 -6.77
N TRP A 325 -9.64 -17.72 -7.13
CA TRP A 325 -9.41 -18.22 -8.48
C TRP A 325 -9.76 -19.70 -8.64
N GLU A 326 -10.88 -20.16 -8.10
CA GLU A 326 -11.36 -21.50 -8.43
C GLU A 326 -11.72 -21.56 -9.93
N VAL A 327 -10.79 -22.04 -10.74
CA VAL A 327 -11.00 -22.43 -12.14
C VAL A 327 -11.98 -23.58 -12.09
N LYS A 328 -13.15 -23.46 -12.75
CA LYS A 328 -14.01 -24.62 -12.99
C LYS A 328 -13.14 -25.67 -13.66
N ASN A 329 -12.83 -26.76 -12.95
CA ASN A 329 -12.38 -27.96 -13.62
C ASN A 329 -13.49 -28.28 -14.62
N GLU A 330 -13.18 -28.20 -15.91
CA GLU A 330 -14.06 -28.74 -16.94
C GLU A 330 -14.14 -30.25 -16.68
N GLU A 331 -15.22 -30.69 -16.04
CA GLU A 331 -15.63 -32.11 -16.03
C GLU A 331 -16.30 -32.48 -17.36
#